data_AF-A0A8I0LCI3-F1
#
_entry.id   AF-A0A8I0LCI3-F1
#
_cell.length_a   1.000
_cell.length_b   1.000
_cell.length_c   1.000
_cell.angle_alpha   90.00
_cell.angle_beta   90.00
_cell.angle_gamma   90.00
#
_symmetry.space_group_name_H-M   'P 1'
#
loop_
_entity.id
_entity.type
_entity.pdbx_description
1 polymer ?
#
loop_
_entity_poly.entity_id
_entity_poly.type
_entity_poly.pdbx_seq_one_letter_code
_entity_poly.pdbx_strand_id
1 'polypeptide(L)'
;ADPGCLFMSADYSQIELRLMADMSGDPDMVHAFNAGEDIHRSTAAKVYQVPIGDVTDSMRRNAKTANFGIIYGISAFGLSERLGIPRAEAKRL
;
A
#
# COMPACT_ATOMS: atom_id res chain seq x y z
N ALA A 1 -30.48 -11.94 -7.10
CA ALA A 1 -31.46 -11.29 -6.24
C ALA A 1 -32.80 -11.55 -6.90
N ASP A 2 -33.76 -12.03 -6.11
CA ASP A 2 -35.09 -12.35 -6.60
C ASP A 2 -35.82 -11.10 -7.15
N PRO A 3 -36.88 -11.26 -7.94
CA PRO A 3 -37.69 -10.14 -8.41
C PRO A 3 -38.15 -9.25 -7.25
N GLY A 4 -37.85 -7.95 -7.32
CA GLY A 4 -38.14 -6.98 -6.26
C GLY A 4 -37.03 -6.79 -5.21
N CYS A 5 -35.96 -7.59 -5.26
CA CYS A 5 -34.82 -7.46 -4.36
C CYS A 5 -33.61 -6.78 -5.03
N LEU A 6 -32.81 -6.08 -4.22
CA LEU A 6 -31.52 -5.52 -4.63
C LEU A 6 -30.36 -6.36 -4.09
N PHE A 7 -29.28 -6.46 -4.86
CA PHE A 7 -28.03 -7.01 -4.35
C PHE A 7 -27.31 -5.95 -3.50
N MET A 8 -26.93 -6.33 -2.29
CA MET A 8 -26.08 -5.53 -1.42
C MET A 8 -24.74 -6.24 -1.25
N SER A 9 -23.65 -5.48 -1.34
CA SER A 9 -22.30 -5.93 -1.02
C SER A 9 -21.69 -4.93 -0.03
N ALA A 10 -21.04 -5.46 0.99
CA ALA A 10 -20.28 -4.69 1.97
C ALA A 10 -18.88 -5.31 2.06
N ASP A 11 -17.86 -4.47 1.97
CA ASP A 11 -16.45 -4.87 1.98
C ASP A 11 -15.66 -3.93 2.90
N TYR A 12 -14.69 -4.50 3.62
CA TYR A 12 -13.76 -3.70 4.39
C TYR A 12 -12.59 -3.26 3.50
N SER A 13 -12.59 -1.99 3.13
CA SER A 13 -11.53 -1.41 2.29
C SER A 13 -10.15 -1.53 2.96
N GLN A 14 -9.29 -2.36 2.34
CA GLN A 14 -7.89 -2.57 2.72
C GLN A 14 -7.68 -3.00 4.18
N ILE A 15 -8.55 -3.88 4.70
CA ILE A 15 -8.51 -4.28 6.12
C ILE A 15 -7.14 -4.79 6.59
N GLU A 16 -6.42 -5.57 5.78
CA GLU A 16 -5.10 -6.08 6.14
C GLU A 16 -4.06 -4.97 6.35
N LEU A 17 -4.11 -3.90 5.55
CA LEU A 17 -3.21 -2.76 5.71
C LEU A 17 -3.57 -1.90 6.92
N ARG A 18 -4.86 -1.83 7.27
CA ARG A 18 -5.30 -1.17 8.51
C ARG A 18 -4.82 -1.93 9.74
N LEU A 19 -4.90 -3.26 9.72
CA LEU A 19 -4.34 -4.12 10.76
C LEU A 19 -2.82 -3.98 10.84
N MET A 20 -2.13 -3.91 9.69
CA MET A 20 -0.69 -3.65 9.68
C MET A 20 -0.34 -2.32 10.33
N ALA A 21 -1.05 -1.23 10.00
CA ALA A 21 -0.81 0.09 10.59
C ALA A 21 -0.98 0.07 12.12
N ASP A 22 -2.01 -0.61 12.62
CA ASP A 22 -2.28 -0.78 14.05
C ASP A 22 -1.20 -1.61 14.75
N MET A 23 -0.86 -2.78 14.17
CA MET A 23 0.11 -3.71 14.76
C MET A 23 1.55 -3.21 14.69
N SER A 24 1.92 -2.48 13.63
CA SER A 24 3.26 -1.91 13.47
C SER A 24 3.46 -0.63 14.28
N GLY A 25 2.38 0.11 14.55
CA GLY A 25 2.44 1.44 15.16
C GLY A 25 3.11 2.48 14.26
N ASP A 26 3.22 2.24 12.95
CA ASP A 26 3.83 3.17 12.01
C ASP A 26 2.99 4.45 11.92
N PRO A 27 3.52 5.61 12.38
CA PRO A 27 2.74 6.84 12.48
C PRO A 27 2.29 7.36 11.11
N ASP A 28 3.04 7.08 10.05
CA ASP A 28 2.71 7.54 8.72
C ASP A 28 1.61 6.69 8.08
N MET A 29 1.62 5.37 8.31
CA MET A 29 0.53 4.48 7.88
C MET A 29 -0.76 4.81 8.62
N VAL A 30 -0.68 5.00 9.93
CA VAL A 30 -1.84 5.39 10.76
C VAL A 30 -2.37 6.75 10.29
N HIS A 31 -1.49 7.72 10.06
CA HIS A 31 -1.89 9.04 9.55
C HIS A 31 -2.57 8.94 8.18
N ALA A 32 -1.98 8.21 7.23
CA ALA A 32 -2.55 8.06 5.89
C ALA A 32 -3.97 7.48 5.94
N PHE A 33 -4.22 6.47 6.78
CA PHE A 33 -5.57 5.93 6.94
C PHE A 33 -6.54 6.89 7.64
N ASN A 34 -6.08 7.63 8.65
CA ASN A 34 -6.92 8.59 9.39
C ASN A 34 -7.25 9.85 8.56
N ALA A 35 -6.33 10.26 7.69
CA ALA A 35 -6.52 11.39 6.76
C ALA A 35 -7.31 11.00 5.49
N GLY A 36 -7.64 9.72 5.31
CA GLY A 36 -8.32 9.22 4.12
C GLY A 36 -7.45 9.26 2.85
N GLU A 37 -6.14 9.26 3.01
CA GLU A 37 -5.19 9.26 1.91
C GLU A 37 -5.17 7.90 1.19
N ASP A 38 -4.75 7.93 -0.08
CA ASP A 38 -4.43 6.71 -0.81
C ASP A 38 -3.09 6.17 -0.30
N ILE A 39 -3.17 5.19 0.61
CA ILE A 39 -2.00 4.55 1.21
C ILE A 39 -0.96 4.07 0.18
N HIS A 40 -1.39 3.62 -1.01
CA HIS A 40 -0.46 3.17 -2.04
C HIS A 40 0.25 4.35 -2.72
N ARG A 41 -0.42 5.49 -2.90
CA ARG A 41 0.22 6.72 -3.36
C ARG A 41 1.15 7.29 -2.30
N SER A 42 0.77 7.26 -1.02
CA SER A 42 1.63 7.69 0.09
C SER A 42 2.89 6.82 0.20
N THR A 43 2.77 5.49 0.08
CA THR A 43 3.94 4.60 -0.03
C THR A 43 4.77 4.93 -1.27
N ALA A 44 4.16 5.06 -2.45
CA ALA A 44 4.89 5.37 -3.68
C ALA A 44 5.66 6.69 -3.60
N ALA A 45 5.05 7.74 -3.04
CA ALA A 45 5.69 9.04 -2.85
C ALA A 45 6.99 8.92 -2.04
N LYS A 46 6.97 8.11 -0.97
CA LYS A 46 8.16 7.86 -0.14
C LYS A 46 9.23 7.04 -0.87
N VAL A 47 8.83 5.98 -1.56
CA VAL A 47 9.74 5.08 -2.29
C VAL A 47 10.44 5.84 -3.42
N TYR A 48 9.68 6.55 -4.24
CA TYR A 48 10.19 7.26 -5.41
C TYR A 48 10.70 8.67 -5.08
N GLN A 49 10.57 9.11 -3.82
CA GLN A 49 10.98 10.44 -3.34
C GLN A 49 10.38 11.58 -4.17
N VAL A 50 9.09 11.49 -4.47
CA VAL A 50 8.31 12.50 -5.21
C VAL A 50 7.13 12.97 -4.37
N PRO A 51 6.63 14.21 -4.57
CA PRO A 51 5.37 14.64 -3.99
C PRO A 51 4.22 13.68 -4.33
N ILE A 52 3.25 13.52 -3.43
CA ILE A 52 2.12 12.60 -3.64
C ILE A 52 1.31 12.93 -4.91
N GLY A 53 1.26 14.21 -5.30
CA GLY A 53 0.63 14.69 -6.52
C GLY A 53 1.36 14.28 -7.81
N ASP A 54 2.66 14.01 -7.71
CA ASP A 54 3.52 13.60 -8.83
C ASP A 54 3.60 12.07 -8.97
N VAL A 55 2.96 11.32 -8.07
CA VAL A 55 2.89 9.86 -8.14
C VAL A 55 2.10 9.44 -9.38
N THR A 56 2.77 8.71 -10.27
CA THR A 56 2.14 8.11 -11.44
C THR A 56 1.35 6.85 -11.08
N ASP A 57 0.40 6.43 -11.92
CA ASP A 57 -0.35 5.19 -11.71
C ASP A 57 0.54 3.93 -11.73
N SER A 58 1.65 3.98 -12.47
CA SER A 58 2.65 2.91 -12.47
C SER A 58 3.35 2.80 -11.12
N MET A 59 3.82 3.93 -10.58
CA MET A 59 4.43 4.00 -9.25
C MET A 59 3.48 3.51 -8.16
N ARG A 60 2.21 3.96 -8.20
CA ARG A 60 1.15 3.50 -7.28
C ARG A 60 0.94 1.99 -7.37
N ARG A 61 0.90 1.42 -8.58
CA ARG A 61 0.71 -0.03 -8.79
C ARG A 61 1.88 -0.84 -8.23
N ASN A 62 3.11 -0.36 -8.41
CA ASN A 62 4.31 -0.99 -7.86
C ASN A 62 4.30 -0.94 -6.33
N ALA A 63 4.00 0.22 -5.74
CA ALA A 63 3.89 0.38 -4.29
C ALA A 63 2.78 -0.50 -3.69
N LYS A 64 1.64 -0.67 -4.38
CA LYS A 64 0.60 -1.62 -3.97
C LYS A 64 1.17 -3.05 -3.88
N THR A 65 1.86 -3.51 -4.91
CA THR A 65 2.48 -4.84 -4.92
C THR A 65 3.53 -5.01 -3.83
N ALA A 66 4.30 -3.96 -3.54
CA ALA A 66 5.28 -3.94 -2.47
C ALA A 66 4.65 -4.04 -1.07
N ASN A 67 3.63 -3.22 -0.78
CA ASN A 67 2.92 -3.26 0.51
C ASN A 67 2.43 -4.67 0.83
N PHE A 68 1.74 -5.33 -0.10
CA PHE A 68 1.32 -6.73 0.08
C PHE A 68 2.50 -7.68 0.21
N GLY A 69 3.57 -7.49 -0.58
CA GLY A 69 4.79 -8.27 -0.45
C GLY A 69 5.36 -8.22 0.97
N ILE A 70 5.45 -7.02 1.57
CA ILE A 70 5.98 -6.82 2.92
C ILE A 70 5.09 -7.51 3.96
N ILE A 71 3.76 -7.39 3.86
CA ILE A 71 2.83 -8.09 4.77
C ILE A 71 3.09 -9.60 4.78
N TYR A 72 3.33 -10.18 3.60
CA TYR A 72 3.55 -11.62 3.45
C TYR A 72 5.02 -12.03 3.55
N GLY A 73 5.90 -11.17 4.07
CA GLY A 73 7.28 -11.52 4.39
C GLY A 73 8.22 -11.62 3.17
N ILE A 74 7.97 -10.83 2.12
CA ILE A 74 8.88 -10.76 0.97
C ILE A 74 10.27 -10.30 1.44
N SER A 75 11.32 -10.93 0.91
CA SER A 75 12.68 -10.50 1.20
C SER A 75 13.01 -9.18 0.50
N ALA A 76 14.00 -8.44 1.00
CA ALA A 76 14.51 -7.23 0.33
C ALA A 76 14.96 -7.48 -1.12
N PHE A 77 15.37 -8.71 -1.46
CA PHE A 77 15.67 -9.10 -2.85
C PHE A 77 14.39 -9.22 -3.69
N GLY A 78 13.36 -9.90 -3.19
CA GLY A 78 12.08 -9.98 -3.87
C GLY A 78 11.41 -8.61 -4.02
N LEU A 79 11.63 -7.72 -3.04
CA LEU A 79 11.14 -6.35 -3.08
C LEU A 79 11.88 -5.49 -4.11
N SER A 80 13.22 -5.60 -4.21
CA SER A 80 14.01 -4.87 -5.20
C SER A 80 13.61 -5.22 -6.64
N GLU A 81 13.41 -6.50 -6.93
CA GLU A 81 13.00 -6.97 -8.27
C GLU A 81 11.63 -6.43 -8.67
N ARG A 82 10.67 -6.38 -7.73
CA ARG A 82 9.30 -5.92 -8.01
C ARG A 82 9.20 -4.42 -8.18
N LEU A 83 9.98 -3.66 -7.41
CA LEU A 83 9.96 -2.20 -7.42
C LEU A 83 10.92 -1.60 -8.46
N GLY A 84 11.86 -2.40 -8.99
CA GLY A 84 12.90 -1.92 -9.89
C GLY A 84 13.89 -0.97 -9.20
N ILE A 85 14.07 -1.11 -7.88
CA ILE A 85 14.95 -0.25 -7.07
C ILE A 85 16.17 -1.03 -6.56
N PRO A 86 17.29 -0.37 -6.23
CA PRO A 86 18.44 -1.03 -5.64
C PRO A 86 18.11 -1.79 -4.36
N ARG A 87 18.73 -2.96 -4.15
CA ARG A 87 18.53 -3.78 -2.94
C ARG A 87 18.81 -3.04 -1.63
N ALA A 88 19.78 -2.12 -1.63
CA ALA A 88 20.09 -1.30 -0.47
C ALA A 88 18.94 -0.35 -0.10
N GLU A 89 18.20 0.11 -1.10
CA GLU A 89 17.01 0.94 -0.93
C GLU A 89 15.83 0.10 -0.45
N ALA A 90 15.60 -1.05 -1.09
CA ALA A 90 14.58 -2.01 -0.67
C ALA A 90 14.74 -2.53 0.78
N LYS A 91 15.97 -2.54 1.33
CA LYS A 91 16.23 -2.93 2.73
C LYS A 91 15.86 -1.83 3.74
N ARG A 92 15.74 -0.58 3.30
CA ARG A 92 15.42 0.58 4.16
C ARG A 92 13.93 0.92 4.19
N LEU A 93 13.16 0.31 3.30
CA LEU A 93 11.70 0.31 3.29
C LEU A 93 11.17 -0.77 4.23
#